data_AF-V4J451-F1
#
_entry.id   AF-V4J451-F1
#
_cell.length_a   1.000
_cell.length_b   1.000
_cell.length_c   1.000
_cell.angle_alpha   90.00
_cell.angle_beta   90.00
_cell.angle_gamma   90.00
#
_symmetry.space_group_name_H-M   'P 1'
#
loop_
_entity.id
_entity.type
_entity.pdbx_description
1 polymer ?
#
loop_
_entity_poly.entity_id
_entity_poly.type
_entity_poly.pdbx_seq_one_letter_code
_entity_poly.pdbx_strand_id
1 'polypeptide(L)'
;MSGSNPFDDLAEEVAGGDRNDPAEAGSTTDAAGADDGRSAGGTASRDGGSDPGGSDGADAAPGADTVAGPTLENSSPPFPYSETEQKQMYVRGGLWDEFEDLGFDAELELRRTFDVRNVEQREIDTALVRLALERFSPDEIAAMVVRTRGFDPSDGE
;
A
#
# COMPACT_ATOMS: atom_id res chain seq x y z
N MET A 1 14.46 44.46 -5.07
CA MET A 1 14.53 43.44 -4.00
C MET A 1 15.22 42.23 -4.61
N SER A 2 16.56 42.15 -4.47
CA SER A 2 17.31 40.94 -4.86
C SER A 2 17.09 39.90 -3.77
N GLY A 3 16.47 38.78 -4.12
CA GLY A 3 16.41 37.62 -3.24
C GLY A 3 17.73 36.87 -3.31
N SER A 4 18.38 36.65 -2.16
CA SER A 4 19.50 35.71 -2.04
C SER A 4 19.03 34.32 -2.40
N ASN A 5 19.78 33.62 -3.26
CA ASN A 5 19.58 32.20 -3.49
C ASN A 5 20.09 31.43 -2.27
N PRO A 6 19.28 30.58 -1.62
CA PRO A 6 19.66 29.81 -0.43
C PRO A 6 20.55 28.60 -0.73
N PHE A 7 21.03 28.46 -1.97
CA PHE A 7 21.86 27.34 -2.44
C PHE A 7 23.32 27.72 -2.70
N ASP A 8 23.69 29.00 -2.49
CA ASP A 8 25.05 29.51 -2.74
C ASP A 8 26.06 29.05 -1.66
N ASP A 9 25.59 28.73 -0.44
CA ASP A 9 26.43 28.27 0.68
C ASP A 9 26.87 26.79 0.55
N LEU A 10 26.31 26.01 -0.39
CA LEU A 10 26.61 24.58 -0.52
C LEU A 10 27.81 24.27 -1.41
N ALA A 11 28.40 25.28 -2.06
CA ALA A 11 29.54 25.09 -2.96
C ALA A 11 30.91 25.10 -2.25
N GLU A 12 30.97 25.37 -0.94
CA GLU A 12 32.23 25.66 -0.24
C GLU A 12 32.66 24.62 0.83
N GLU A 13 32.08 23.41 0.83
CA GLU A 13 32.44 22.34 1.79
C GLU A 13 32.92 21.03 1.12
N VAL A 14 33.84 21.11 0.14
CA VAL A 14 34.65 19.96 -0.30
C VAL A 14 36.10 20.40 -0.53
N ALA A 15 36.76 20.86 0.54
CA ALA A 15 38.20 21.12 0.51
C ALA A 15 38.85 20.86 1.87
N GLY A 16 39.39 19.64 2.03
CA GLY A 16 40.58 19.41 2.86
C GLY A 16 40.40 18.48 4.06
N GLY A 17 41.14 17.37 4.05
CA GLY A 17 41.25 16.51 5.23
C GLY A 17 42.02 15.19 5.07
N ASP A 18 43.13 15.18 4.33
CA ASP A 18 44.14 14.11 4.35
C ASP A 18 44.73 13.91 5.76
N ARG A 19 44.87 12.66 6.22
CA ARG A 19 46.03 12.12 6.99
C ARG A 19 45.89 10.64 7.37
N ASN A 20 46.72 9.83 6.70
CA ASN A 20 47.60 8.78 7.25
C ASN A 20 47.03 7.47 7.83
N ASP A 21 47.20 6.41 7.02
CA ASP A 21 47.52 5.03 7.42
C ASP A 21 48.76 4.96 8.34
N PRO A 22 48.84 4.00 9.28
CA PRO A 22 49.58 2.77 8.94
C PRO A 22 49.00 1.47 9.51
N ALA A 23 49.17 0.41 8.71
CA ALA A 23 49.04 -0.99 9.08
C ALA A 23 49.99 -1.39 10.23
N GLU A 24 49.49 -2.19 11.18
CA GLU A 24 50.27 -3.20 11.90
C GLU A 24 49.35 -4.33 12.36
N ALA A 25 49.90 -5.54 12.32
CA ALA A 25 49.20 -6.81 12.48
C ALA A 25 49.10 -7.25 13.96
N GLY A 26 48.07 -8.03 14.28
CA GLY A 26 48.18 -9.07 15.31
C GLY A 26 47.03 -9.23 16.31
N SER A 27 46.63 -10.50 16.44
CA SER A 27 46.21 -11.18 17.67
C SER A 27 44.72 -11.16 18.09
N THR A 28 44.10 -12.31 17.82
CA THR A 28 43.02 -13.04 18.51
C THR A 28 42.65 -12.59 19.94
N THR A 29 41.35 -12.48 20.24
CA THR A 29 40.59 -13.45 21.09
C THR A 29 39.14 -13.01 21.31
N ASP A 30 38.24 -13.99 21.15
CA ASP A 30 36.97 -14.29 21.84
C ASP A 30 36.02 -13.21 22.42
N ALA A 31 34.78 -13.34 21.91
CA ALA A 31 33.52 -13.54 22.65
C ALA A 31 32.79 -12.37 23.33
N ALA A 32 31.57 -12.16 22.80
CA ALA A 32 30.28 -11.99 23.46
C ALA A 32 29.88 -10.62 24.04
N GLY A 33 28.74 -10.13 23.55
CA GLY A 33 27.68 -9.60 24.42
C GLY A 33 27.16 -8.19 24.10
N ALA A 34 25.83 -8.14 23.90
CA ALA A 34 24.90 -7.01 24.07
C ALA A 34 24.99 -5.83 23.08
N ASP A 35 23.97 -5.55 22.26
CA ASP A 35 22.60 -5.07 22.55
C ASP A 35 22.51 -3.53 22.48
N ASP A 36 21.41 -3.10 21.86
CA ASP A 36 20.83 -1.76 21.76
C ASP A 36 21.50 -0.67 20.92
N GLY A 37 20.71 -0.12 19.98
CA GLY A 37 20.94 1.24 19.49
C GLY A 37 20.46 1.58 18.08
N ARG A 38 19.14 1.61 17.87
CA ARG A 38 18.39 2.58 17.03
C ARG A 38 19.16 3.28 15.89
N SER A 39 18.78 2.98 14.65
CA SER A 39 18.88 3.96 13.54
C SER A 39 17.55 4.06 12.80
N ALA A 40 16.74 5.02 13.24
CA ALA A 40 15.65 5.60 12.49
C ALA A 40 16.22 6.42 11.31
N GLY A 41 15.55 6.41 10.16
CA GLY A 41 15.90 7.33 9.07
C GLY A 41 15.46 6.90 7.68
N GLY A 42 14.23 6.41 7.53
CA GLY A 42 13.59 6.37 6.21
C GLY A 42 13.17 7.77 5.80
N THR A 43 13.76 8.30 4.73
CA THR A 43 13.18 9.41 3.96
C THR A 43 13.24 9.07 2.48
N ALA A 44 12.32 8.21 2.05
CA ALA A 44 11.92 8.14 0.65
C ALA A 44 11.02 9.34 0.37
N SER A 45 11.60 10.43 -0.12
CA SER A 45 10.82 11.52 -0.72
C SER A 45 10.16 11.01 -1.99
N ARG A 46 8.88 10.64 -1.87
CA ARG A 46 7.94 10.56 -2.98
C ARG A 46 7.45 11.99 -3.23
N ASP A 47 7.98 12.62 -4.27
CA ASP A 47 7.49 13.91 -4.74
C ASP A 47 6.61 13.71 -5.99
N GLY A 48 5.43 14.34 -5.97
CA GLY A 48 4.83 14.86 -7.20
C GLY A 48 3.81 14.01 -7.95
N GLY A 49 2.91 13.29 -7.27
CA GLY A 49 1.65 12.85 -7.89
C GLY A 49 0.76 14.07 -8.15
N SER A 50 0.86 14.65 -9.34
CA SER A 50 0.03 15.79 -9.76
C SER A 50 -1.41 15.34 -9.96
N ASP A 51 -2.30 15.88 -9.14
CA ASP A 51 -3.74 15.90 -9.30
C ASP A 51 -4.12 16.77 -10.52
N PRO A 52 -5.01 16.30 -11.40
CA PRO A 52 -5.92 17.23 -12.05
C PRO A 52 -7.38 16.82 -11.83
N GLY A 53 -7.90 17.20 -10.66
CA GLY A 53 -9.27 17.63 -10.46
C GLY A 53 -9.61 18.71 -11.48
N GLY A 54 -10.76 18.52 -12.13
CA GLY A 54 -11.11 19.19 -13.37
C GLY A 54 -11.33 20.69 -13.29
N SER A 55 -11.28 21.30 -14.47
CA SER A 55 -12.00 22.54 -14.76
C SER A 55 -12.33 22.60 -16.26
N ASP A 56 -13.62 22.65 -16.51
CA ASP A 56 -14.34 23.34 -17.58
C ASP A 56 -13.56 23.96 -18.75
N GLY A 57 -14.07 23.65 -19.95
CA GLY A 57 -14.15 24.62 -21.03
C GLY A 57 -13.65 24.12 -22.38
N ALA A 58 -14.59 23.79 -23.27
CA ALA A 58 -14.63 24.38 -24.61
C ALA A 58 -15.82 23.85 -25.40
N ASP A 59 -16.83 24.71 -25.53
CA ASP A 59 -17.81 24.72 -26.60
C ASP A 59 -17.10 24.76 -27.96
N ALA A 60 -17.34 23.77 -28.82
CA ALA A 60 -17.09 23.84 -30.26
C ALA A 60 -17.78 22.68 -30.99
N ALA A 61 -19.04 22.88 -31.42
CA ALA A 61 -19.51 22.28 -32.66
C ALA A 61 -19.04 23.17 -33.82
N PRO A 62 -18.38 22.63 -34.86
CA PRO A 62 -19.16 22.25 -36.04
C PRO A 62 -18.57 21.08 -36.84
N GLY A 63 -19.43 20.26 -37.43
CA GLY A 63 -19.02 19.28 -38.44
C GLY A 63 -19.91 18.08 -38.51
N ALA A 64 -21.13 18.25 -39.03
CA ALA A 64 -21.93 17.14 -39.51
C ALA A 64 -21.24 16.57 -40.76
N ASP A 65 -20.39 15.58 -40.58
CA ASP A 65 -20.03 14.65 -41.64
C ASP A 65 -20.57 13.28 -41.23
N THR A 66 -21.80 13.03 -41.67
CA THR A 66 -22.57 11.82 -41.40
C THR A 66 -21.96 10.65 -42.18
N VAL A 67 -20.82 10.15 -41.73
CA VAL A 67 -20.45 8.77 -42.05
C VAL A 67 -21.40 7.92 -41.23
N ALA A 68 -22.44 7.41 -41.89
CA ALA A 68 -23.31 6.38 -41.36
C ALA A 68 -22.47 5.10 -41.12
N GLY A 69 -21.71 5.11 -40.04
CA GLY A 69 -21.15 3.92 -39.42
C GLY A 69 -22.28 3.10 -38.79
N PRO A 70 -22.11 1.77 -38.66
CA PRO A 70 -23.16 0.87 -38.21
C PRO A 70 -23.78 1.41 -36.91
N THR A 71 -25.12 1.53 -36.92
CA THR A 71 -25.90 1.93 -35.76
C THR A 71 -25.54 1.03 -34.59
N LEU A 72 -24.82 1.59 -33.61
CA LEU A 72 -24.46 0.93 -32.34
C LEU A 72 -25.71 0.80 -31.42
N GLU A 73 -26.88 0.50 -32.00
CA GLU A 73 -28.16 0.44 -31.28
C GLU A 73 -28.30 -0.83 -30.42
N ASN A 74 -27.30 -1.71 -30.42
CA ASN A 74 -27.19 -2.86 -29.53
C ASN A 74 -25.73 -3.17 -29.18
N SER A 75 -24.88 -2.14 -29.09
CA SER A 75 -23.46 -2.35 -28.79
C SER A 75 -23.25 -2.48 -27.30
N SER A 76 -23.59 -3.66 -26.79
CA SER A 76 -22.91 -4.14 -25.58
C SER A 76 -21.40 -4.05 -25.87
N PRO A 77 -20.60 -3.51 -24.94
CA PRO A 77 -19.16 -3.40 -25.15
C PRO A 77 -18.60 -4.74 -25.61
N PRO A 78 -17.61 -4.76 -26.53
CA PRO A 78 -17.05 -6.00 -27.06
C PRO A 78 -16.41 -6.89 -25.97
N PHE A 79 -16.24 -6.35 -24.75
CA PHE A 79 -15.87 -7.07 -23.55
C PHE A 79 -16.99 -6.93 -22.50
N PRO A 80 -17.60 -8.03 -22.05
CA PRO A 80 -18.60 -7.97 -20.99
C PRO A 80 -17.94 -7.50 -19.68
N TYR A 81 -18.59 -6.58 -18.96
CA TYR A 81 -18.17 -6.20 -17.62
C TYR A 81 -18.47 -7.33 -16.64
N SER A 82 -17.53 -7.64 -15.75
CA SER A 82 -17.81 -8.50 -14.60
C SER A 82 -18.68 -7.72 -13.60
N GLU A 83 -19.89 -8.20 -13.31
CA GLU A 83 -20.73 -7.61 -12.26
C GLU A 83 -19.96 -7.59 -10.93
N THR A 84 -19.72 -6.38 -10.40
CA THR A 84 -19.03 -6.19 -9.12
C THR A 84 -19.70 -5.04 -8.39
N GLU A 85 -20.21 -5.31 -7.19
CA GLU A 85 -20.74 -4.29 -6.30
C GLU A 85 -19.64 -3.81 -5.35
N GLN A 86 -19.41 -2.50 -5.30
CA GLN A 86 -18.51 -1.91 -4.31
C GLN A 86 -19.23 -1.82 -2.95
N LYS A 87 -18.64 -2.40 -1.90
CA LYS A 87 -19.12 -2.31 -0.52
C LYS A 87 -18.02 -1.75 0.35
N GLN A 88 -18.34 -0.71 1.12
CA GLN A 88 -17.39 -0.06 2.03
C GLN A 88 -17.34 -0.82 3.36
N MET A 89 -16.13 -1.06 3.86
CA MET A 89 -15.89 -1.68 5.17
C MET A 89 -15.21 -0.66 6.09
N TYR A 90 -15.74 -0.50 7.31
CA TYR A 90 -15.19 0.43 8.29
C TYR A 90 -14.39 -0.35 9.33
N VAL A 91 -13.11 -0.58 9.03
CA VAL A 91 -12.17 -1.24 9.93
C VAL A 91 -11.31 -0.18 10.62
N ARG A 92 -10.88 -0.44 11.85
CA ARG A 92 -9.91 0.43 12.53
C ARG A 92 -8.58 0.38 11.78
N GLY A 93 -7.93 1.53 11.57
CA GLY A 93 -6.70 1.63 10.76
C GLY A 93 -5.66 0.55 11.01
N GLY A 94 -5.22 0.34 12.26
CA GLY A 94 -4.21 -0.70 12.55
C GLY A 94 -4.64 -2.12 12.18
N LEU A 95 -5.94 -2.44 12.27
CA LEU A 95 -6.45 -3.75 11.85
C LEU A 95 -6.57 -3.85 10.32
N TRP A 96 -6.76 -2.72 9.63
CA TRP A 96 -6.70 -2.67 8.18
C TRP A 96 -5.27 -2.93 7.68
N ASP A 97 -4.26 -2.33 8.32
CA ASP A 97 -2.86 -2.54 7.98
C ASP A 97 -2.46 -4.03 8.15
N GLU A 98 -2.86 -4.66 9.27
CA GLU A 98 -2.64 -6.10 9.49
C GLU A 98 -3.33 -6.99 8.43
N PHE A 99 -4.50 -6.57 7.94
CA PHE A 99 -5.21 -7.29 6.88
C PHE A 99 -4.47 -7.17 5.54
N GLU A 100 -3.95 -5.99 5.19
CA GLU A 100 -3.15 -5.79 3.98
C GLU A 100 -1.84 -6.58 4.02
N ASP A 101 -1.15 -6.59 5.17
CA ASP A 101 0.08 -7.37 5.38
C ASP A 101 -0.18 -8.88 5.19
N LEU A 102 -1.29 -9.39 5.74
CA LEU A 102 -1.69 -10.79 5.54
C LEU A 102 -1.93 -11.12 4.05
N GLY A 103 -2.50 -10.18 3.30
CA GLY A 103 -2.69 -10.32 1.85
C GLY A 103 -1.35 -10.38 1.10
N PHE A 104 -0.40 -9.53 1.46
CA PHE A 104 0.95 -9.54 0.89
C PHE A 104 1.69 -10.86 1.17
N ASP A 105 1.61 -11.35 2.40
CA ASP A 105 2.20 -12.63 2.80
C ASP A 105 1.58 -13.80 2.03
N ALA A 106 0.27 -13.79 1.81
CA ALA A 106 -0.42 -14.77 0.99
C ALA A 106 0.07 -14.74 -0.47
N GLU A 107 0.26 -13.55 -1.07
CA GLU A 107 0.80 -13.43 -2.42
C GLU A 107 2.24 -13.97 -2.50
N LEU A 108 3.07 -13.66 -1.50
CA LEU A 108 4.44 -14.14 -1.42
C LEU A 108 4.49 -15.68 -1.34
N GLU A 109 3.60 -16.29 -0.58
CA GLU A 109 3.46 -17.74 -0.47
C GLU A 109 2.99 -18.37 -1.79
N LEU A 110 2.03 -17.74 -2.50
CA LEU A 110 1.60 -18.16 -3.83
C LEU A 110 2.77 -18.21 -4.82
N ARG A 111 3.64 -17.20 -4.78
CA ARG A 111 4.84 -17.14 -5.63
C ARG A 111 5.89 -18.18 -5.25
N ARG A 112 6.10 -18.41 -3.95
CA ARG A 112 7.17 -19.30 -3.45
C ARG A 112 6.81 -20.77 -3.55
N THR A 113 5.59 -21.13 -3.16
CA THR A 113 5.18 -22.52 -2.96
C THR A 113 4.41 -23.07 -4.16
N PHE A 114 3.64 -22.21 -4.85
CA PHE A 114 2.77 -22.62 -5.95
C PHE A 114 3.24 -22.11 -7.33
N ASP A 115 4.31 -21.30 -7.37
CA ASP A 115 4.81 -20.56 -8.56
C ASP A 115 3.70 -19.79 -9.32
N VAL A 116 2.68 -19.35 -8.58
CA VAL A 116 1.61 -18.51 -9.13
C VAL A 116 2.05 -17.05 -9.04
N ARG A 117 1.90 -16.32 -10.14
CA ARG A 117 2.33 -14.92 -10.29
C ARG A 117 1.20 -14.07 -10.86
N ASN A 118 1.31 -12.75 -10.68
CA ASN A 118 0.35 -11.77 -11.19
C ASN A 118 -1.09 -12.03 -10.71
N VAL A 119 -1.23 -12.41 -9.43
CA VAL A 119 -2.54 -12.64 -8.80
C VAL A 119 -3.21 -11.28 -8.61
N GLU A 120 -4.49 -11.17 -8.97
CA GLU A 120 -5.23 -9.94 -8.71
C GLU A 120 -5.54 -9.81 -7.21
N GLN A 121 -5.44 -8.59 -6.67
CA GLN A 121 -5.78 -8.33 -5.26
C GLN A 121 -7.19 -8.85 -4.91
N ARG A 122 -8.13 -8.73 -5.84
CA ARG A 122 -9.50 -9.24 -5.70
C ARG A 122 -9.56 -10.74 -5.40
N GLU A 123 -8.66 -11.53 -5.99
CA GLU A 123 -8.63 -12.98 -5.77
C GLU A 123 -8.20 -13.30 -4.34
N ILE A 124 -7.21 -12.58 -3.83
CA ILE A 124 -6.72 -12.69 -2.45
C ILE A 124 -7.83 -12.27 -1.48
N ASP A 125 -8.44 -11.09 -1.69
CA ASP A 125 -9.53 -10.60 -0.86
C ASP A 125 -10.71 -11.58 -0.83
N THR A 126 -11.06 -12.15 -1.99
CA THR A 126 -12.12 -13.15 -2.11
C THR A 126 -11.78 -14.42 -1.33
N ALA A 127 -10.53 -14.89 -1.39
CA ALA A 127 -10.08 -16.06 -0.64
C ALA A 127 -10.10 -15.80 0.87
N LEU A 128 -9.64 -14.63 1.32
CA LEU A 128 -9.68 -14.22 2.73
C LEU A 128 -11.11 -14.17 3.27
N VAL A 129 -12.04 -13.54 2.53
CA VAL A 129 -13.46 -13.48 2.94
C VAL A 129 -14.09 -14.88 2.96
N ARG A 130 -13.81 -15.74 1.96
CA ARG A 130 -14.30 -17.12 1.97
C ARG A 130 -13.79 -17.90 3.17
N LEU A 131 -12.51 -17.77 3.50
CA LEU A 131 -11.90 -18.43 4.65
C LEU A 131 -12.52 -17.93 5.96
N ALA A 132 -12.80 -16.63 6.07
CA ALA A 132 -13.48 -16.07 7.22
C ALA A 132 -14.90 -16.65 7.39
N LEU A 133 -15.67 -16.75 6.30
CA LEU A 133 -17.01 -17.34 6.32
C LEU A 133 -17.02 -18.83 6.64
N GLU A 134 -15.96 -19.55 6.28
CA GLU A 134 -15.82 -20.98 6.61
C GLU A 134 -15.44 -21.18 8.09
N ARG A 135 -14.61 -20.28 8.65
CA ARG A 135 -14.05 -20.45 9.99
C ARG A 135 -14.86 -19.81 11.11
N PHE A 136 -15.63 -18.76 10.83
CA PHE A 136 -16.34 -18.01 11.86
C PHE A 136 -17.85 -18.26 11.80
N SER A 137 -18.41 -18.69 12.93
CA SER A 137 -19.84 -18.75 13.13
C SER A 137 -20.42 -17.40 13.57
N PRO A 138 -21.73 -17.16 13.36
CA PRO A 138 -22.39 -15.96 13.86
C PRO A 138 -22.22 -15.74 15.37
N ASP A 139 -22.22 -16.83 16.16
CA ASP A 139 -22.09 -16.78 17.62
C ASP A 139 -20.69 -16.31 18.05
N GLU A 140 -19.64 -16.76 17.36
CA GLU A 140 -18.27 -16.32 17.63
C GLU A 140 -18.08 -14.84 17.29
N ILE A 141 -18.68 -14.37 16.19
CA ILE A 141 -18.66 -12.95 15.83
C ILE A 141 -19.38 -12.12 16.90
N ALA A 142 -20.57 -12.55 17.31
CA ALA A 142 -21.34 -11.86 18.37
C ALA A 142 -20.56 -11.82 19.69
N ALA A 143 -19.98 -12.95 20.11
CA ALA A 143 -19.14 -13.03 21.30
C ALA A 143 -17.92 -12.09 21.21
N MET A 144 -17.33 -11.96 20.02
CA MET A 144 -16.20 -11.06 19.81
C MET A 144 -16.59 -9.59 19.96
N VAL A 145 -17.74 -9.20 19.42
CA VAL A 145 -18.27 -7.83 19.58
C VAL A 145 -18.59 -7.52 21.05
N VAL A 146 -19.25 -8.45 21.74
CA VAL A 146 -19.58 -8.34 23.17
C VAL A 146 -18.30 -8.15 24.00
N ARG A 147 -17.29 -9.00 23.79
CA ARG A 147 -15.99 -8.90 24.46
C ARG A 147 -15.31 -7.56 24.18
N THR A 148 -15.33 -7.10 22.93
CA THR A 148 -14.71 -5.82 22.53
C THR A 148 -15.40 -4.62 23.18
N ARG A 149 -16.70 -4.71 23.45
CA ARG A 149 -17.47 -3.68 24.16
C ARG A 149 -17.29 -3.71 25.68
N GLY A 150 -16.58 -4.71 26.21
CA GLY A 150 -16.40 -4.90 27.65
C GLY A 150 -17.66 -5.36 28.38
N PHE A 151 -18.62 -5.96 27.69
CA PHE A 151 -19.77 -6.59 28.33
C PHE A 151 -19.41 -8.05 28.62
N ASP A 152 -19.38 -8.44 29.88
CA ASP A 152 -19.31 -9.85 30.27
C ASP A 152 -20.74 -10.39 30.30
N PRO A 153 -21.10 -11.40 29.48
CA PRO A 153 -22.43 -12.02 29.55
C PRO A 153 -22.74 -12.62 30.93
N SER A 154 -21.74 -12.78 31.81
CA SER A 154 -21.87 -13.25 33.19
C SER A 154 -22.48 -12.23 34.16
N ASP A 155 -22.51 -10.93 33.82
CA ASP A 155 -22.96 -9.85 34.72
C ASP A 155 -24.50 -9.66 34.72
N GLY A 156 -25.24 -10.51 34.00
CA GLY A 156 -26.68 -10.39 33.78
C GLY A 156 -27.57 -11.43 34.47
N GLU A 157 -27.03 -12.30 35.33
CA GLU A 157 -27.82 -13.26 36.15
C GLU A 157 -28.16 -12.72 37.55
#